data_AF-A0A3R0HW95-F1
#
_entry.id   AF-A0A3R0HW95-F1
#
_cell.length_a   1.000
_cell.length_b   1.000
_cell.length_c   1.000
_cell.angle_alpha   90.00
_cell.angle_beta   90.00
_cell.angle_gamma   90.00
#
_symmetry.space_group_name_H-M   'P 1'
#
loop_
_entity.id
_entity.type
_entity.pdbx_description
1 polymer ?
#
loop_
_entity_poly.entity_id
_entity_poly.type
_entity_poly.pdbx_seq_one_letter_code
_entity_poly.pdbx_strand_id
1 'polypeptide(L)'
;MFSGLLIILVPLIVGYLISLRHKAALQLINRLLSWIVYLILFFMGISLAFLDNLASNLVAIFHYSAVSITIILLCNIAALLWLERILPWRHHHQQEKLPSRIAMALESLQLCGVVVLGFVIGLSGLSVLQHATEASEYTLIFLLFLVGIQLRNSGMTLKQIVLNRRGMMVAVVVVASSLLGGVINAFILDLPLKTAMAMASGFGWYSLSGILLTESFGPVIGSAAFFNDLARELLAIMLIPGLVRRSRSTALGLCGATSMDFTLPVLQRSGGVEIVPAAIVHGFILSLLVPLLMAFFSA
;
A
#
# COMPACT_ATOMS: atom_id res chain seq x y z
N MET A 1 -8.41 22.86 -2.34
CA MET A 1 -7.81 22.38 -1.07
C MET A 1 -8.77 21.48 -0.31
N PHE A 2 -9.88 21.96 0.29
CA PHE A 2 -10.81 21.06 1.03
C PHE A 2 -11.63 20.09 0.18
N SER A 3 -11.87 20.38 -1.10
CA SER A 3 -12.72 19.52 -1.95
C SER A 3 -12.12 18.13 -2.17
N GLY A 4 -10.83 18.01 -2.49
CA GLY A 4 -10.17 16.70 -2.68
C GLY A 4 -10.10 15.86 -1.40
N LEU A 5 -9.81 16.50 -0.27
CA LEU A 5 -9.80 15.85 1.05
C LEU A 5 -11.19 15.34 1.45
N LEU A 6 -12.25 16.12 1.17
CA LEU A 6 -13.62 15.70 1.40
C LEU A 6 -14.05 14.57 0.47
N ILE A 7 -13.65 14.60 -0.80
CA ILE A 7 -13.90 13.52 -1.76
C ILE A 7 -13.30 12.19 -1.28
N ILE A 8 -12.17 12.23 -0.57
CA ILE A 8 -11.55 11.02 -0.02
C ILE A 8 -12.17 10.60 1.33
N LEU A 9 -12.30 11.54 2.27
CA LEU A 9 -12.71 11.21 3.64
C LEU A 9 -14.21 10.91 3.76
N VAL A 10 -15.08 11.61 3.02
CA VAL A 10 -16.53 11.44 3.15
C VAL A 10 -16.96 10.03 2.77
N PRO A 11 -16.60 9.46 1.61
CA PRO A 11 -16.98 8.09 1.26
C PRO A 11 -16.46 7.07 2.27
N LEU A 12 -15.21 7.25 2.72
CA LEU A 12 -14.58 6.39 3.73
C LEU A 12 -15.36 6.39 5.05
N ILE A 13 -15.70 7.58 5.56
CA ILE A 13 -16.48 7.73 6.80
C ILE A 13 -17.88 7.16 6.63
N VAL A 14 -18.58 7.48 5.53
CA VAL A 14 -19.92 6.98 5.25
C VAL A 14 -19.93 5.46 5.17
N GLY A 15 -18.95 4.85 4.49
CA GLY A 15 -18.77 3.40 4.47
C GLY A 15 -18.50 2.83 5.86
N TYR A 16 -17.66 3.47 6.66
CA TYR A 16 -17.33 3.03 8.02
C TYR A 16 -18.53 3.05 8.99
N LEU A 17 -19.55 3.88 8.74
CA LEU A 17 -20.77 3.88 9.54
C LEU A 17 -21.66 2.66 9.27
N ILE A 18 -21.45 1.93 8.16
CA ILE A 18 -22.24 0.75 7.80
C ILE A 18 -21.67 -0.50 8.46
N SER A 19 -22.42 -1.06 9.41
CA SER A 19 -22.11 -2.35 10.03
C SER A 19 -22.89 -3.48 9.36
N LEU A 20 -22.18 -4.47 8.84
CA LEU A 20 -22.75 -5.65 8.20
C LEU A 20 -22.57 -6.87 9.08
N ARG A 21 -23.67 -7.59 9.34
CA ARG A 21 -23.65 -8.83 10.13
C ARG A 21 -23.57 -10.10 9.27
N HIS A 22 -23.93 -10.01 7.99
CA HIS A 22 -23.97 -11.17 7.09
C HIS A 22 -22.62 -11.42 6.42
N LYS A 23 -22.05 -12.62 6.65
CA LYS A 23 -20.77 -13.05 6.04
C LYS A 23 -20.78 -12.99 4.51
N ALA A 24 -21.90 -13.32 3.87
CA ALA A 24 -22.03 -13.27 2.41
C ALA A 24 -21.86 -11.85 1.85
N ALA A 25 -22.40 -10.83 2.54
CA ALA A 25 -22.25 -9.45 2.13
C ALA A 25 -20.78 -8.98 2.25
N LEU A 26 -20.08 -9.39 3.31
CA LEU A 26 -18.65 -9.09 3.46
C LEU A 26 -17.80 -9.78 2.38
N GLN A 27 -18.12 -11.02 2.03
CA GLN A 27 -17.45 -11.72 0.93
C GLN A 27 -17.68 -11.03 -0.42
N LEU A 28 -18.91 -10.53 -0.67
CA LEU A 28 -19.21 -9.75 -1.86
C LEU A 28 -18.41 -8.45 -1.89
N ILE A 29 -18.33 -7.71 -0.78
CA ILE A 29 -17.53 -6.49 -0.69
C ILE A 29 -16.06 -6.76 -0.97
N ASN A 30 -15.47 -7.79 -0.36
CA ASN A 30 -14.07 -8.15 -0.62
C ASN A 30 -13.85 -8.50 -2.09
N ARG A 31 -14.79 -9.23 -2.72
CA ARG A 31 -14.72 -9.55 -4.14
C ARG A 31 -14.82 -8.28 -5.00
N LEU A 32 -15.75 -7.38 -4.70
CA LEU A 32 -15.90 -6.11 -5.40
C LEU A 32 -14.64 -5.24 -5.27
N LEU A 33 -14.07 -5.14 -4.06
CA LEU A 33 -12.80 -4.45 -3.83
C LEU A 33 -11.70 -4.99 -4.73
N SER A 34 -11.54 -6.32 -4.81
CA SER A 34 -10.56 -6.93 -5.72
C SER A 34 -10.82 -6.54 -7.17
N TRP A 35 -12.05 -6.66 -7.68
CA TRP A 35 -12.40 -6.28 -9.06
C TRP A 35 -12.16 -4.79 -9.35
N ILE A 36 -12.48 -3.94 -8.40
CA ILE A 36 -12.28 -2.50 -8.53
C ILE A 36 -10.79 -2.17 -8.61
N VAL A 37 -9.93 -2.85 -7.86
CA VAL A 37 -8.46 -2.71 -8.01
C VAL A 37 -8.02 -3.02 -9.43
N TYR A 38 -8.50 -4.12 -10.03
CA TYR A 38 -8.20 -4.44 -11.43
C TYR A 38 -8.66 -3.33 -12.39
N LEU A 39 -9.88 -2.82 -12.20
CA LEU A 39 -10.44 -1.75 -13.02
C LEU A 39 -9.64 -0.44 -12.91
N ILE A 40 -9.22 -0.08 -11.69
CA ILE A 40 -8.42 1.10 -11.41
C ILE A 40 -7.05 1.02 -12.09
N LEU A 41 -6.36 -0.12 -11.95
CA LEU A 41 -5.05 -0.30 -12.55
C LEU A 41 -5.12 -0.29 -14.07
N PHE A 42 -6.23 -0.79 -14.62
CA PHE A 42 -6.51 -0.70 -16.04
C PHE A 42 -6.66 0.76 -16.50
N PHE A 43 -7.44 1.60 -15.80
CA PHE A 43 -7.57 3.03 -16.11
C PHE A 43 -6.27 3.81 -15.91
N MET A 44 -5.47 3.46 -14.90
CA MET A 44 -4.13 4.03 -14.70
C MET A 44 -3.24 3.72 -15.92
N GLY A 45 -3.27 2.47 -16.42
CA GLY A 45 -2.58 2.08 -17.65
C GLY A 45 -3.00 2.90 -18.86
N ILE A 46 -4.33 3.04 -19.07
CA ILE A 46 -4.87 3.89 -20.16
C ILE A 46 -4.39 5.33 -20.02
N SER A 47 -4.45 5.89 -18.81
CA SER A 47 -4.04 7.28 -18.54
C SER A 47 -2.56 7.53 -18.84
N LEU A 48 -1.69 6.53 -18.62
CA LEU A 48 -0.29 6.61 -19.01
C LEU A 48 -0.10 6.71 -20.53
N ALA A 49 -0.95 6.05 -21.33
CA ALA A 49 -0.83 6.06 -22.78
C ALA A 49 -1.14 7.42 -23.42
N PHE A 50 -1.93 8.25 -22.74
CA PHE A 50 -2.30 9.60 -23.17
C PHE A 50 -1.31 10.69 -22.72
N LEU A 51 -0.22 10.32 -22.03
CA LEU A 51 0.79 11.29 -21.66
C LEU A 51 1.62 11.72 -22.88
N ASP A 52 1.74 13.05 -23.05
CA ASP A 52 2.74 13.63 -23.93
C ASP A 52 4.15 13.21 -23.47
N ASN A 53 5.12 13.13 -24.39
CA ASN A 53 6.49 12.72 -24.08
C ASN A 53 6.56 11.39 -23.29
N LEU A 54 5.84 10.37 -23.76
CA LEU A 54 5.68 9.08 -23.10
C LEU A 54 7.00 8.45 -22.62
N ALA A 55 8.05 8.51 -23.44
CA ALA A 55 9.36 7.97 -23.08
C ALA A 55 9.97 8.65 -21.84
N SER A 56 9.96 9.99 -21.77
CA SER A 56 10.50 10.70 -20.61
C SER A 56 9.67 10.47 -19.35
N ASN A 57 8.33 10.36 -19.50
CA ASN A 57 7.45 10.06 -18.38
C ASN A 57 7.64 8.64 -17.84
N LEU A 58 7.83 7.63 -18.70
CA LEU A 58 8.15 6.28 -18.26
C LEU A 58 9.50 6.21 -17.52
N VAL A 59 10.51 6.94 -18.01
CA VAL A 59 11.81 7.05 -17.31
C VAL A 59 11.63 7.74 -15.96
N ALA A 60 10.84 8.81 -15.88
CA ALA A 60 10.55 9.50 -14.63
C ALA A 60 9.84 8.59 -13.62
N ILE A 61 8.84 7.80 -14.05
CA ILE A 61 8.15 6.81 -13.20
C ILE A 61 9.14 5.82 -12.61
N PHE A 62 10.03 5.25 -13.44
CA PHE A 62 11.03 4.29 -12.99
C PHE A 62 12.04 4.95 -12.03
N HIS A 63 12.53 6.15 -12.35
CA HIS A 63 13.45 6.89 -11.49
C HIS A 63 12.84 7.22 -10.13
N TYR A 64 11.64 7.81 -10.10
CA TYR A 64 10.94 8.18 -8.88
C TYR A 64 10.62 6.96 -8.01
N SER A 65 10.13 5.87 -8.61
CA SER A 65 9.83 4.64 -7.87
C SER A 65 11.09 3.98 -7.31
N ALA A 66 12.17 3.85 -8.11
CA ALA A 66 13.41 3.21 -7.70
C ALA A 66 14.14 3.97 -6.58
N VAL A 67 14.22 5.30 -6.67
CA VAL A 67 14.78 6.12 -5.59
C VAL A 67 13.90 6.02 -4.36
N SER A 68 12.58 6.20 -4.53
CA SER A 68 11.66 6.23 -3.39
C SER A 68 11.69 4.94 -2.59
N ILE A 69 11.62 3.79 -3.26
CA ILE A 69 11.63 2.50 -2.58
C ILE A 69 12.95 2.26 -1.87
N THR A 70 14.06 2.62 -2.50
CA THR A 70 15.40 2.41 -1.91
C THR A 70 15.53 3.22 -0.62
N ILE A 71 15.22 4.51 -0.67
CA ILE A 71 15.32 5.40 0.49
C ILE A 71 14.35 4.99 1.60
N ILE A 72 13.06 4.75 1.27
CA ILE A 72 12.05 4.35 2.26
C ILE A 72 12.41 3.01 2.91
N LEU A 73 12.85 2.02 2.14
CA LEU A 73 13.28 0.72 2.68
C LEU A 73 14.50 0.86 3.59
N LEU A 74 15.52 1.64 3.19
CA LEU A 74 16.70 1.86 4.01
C LEU A 74 16.35 2.55 5.33
N CYS A 75 15.52 3.59 5.29
CA CYS A 75 15.02 4.27 6.50
C CYS A 75 14.24 3.30 7.41
N ASN A 76 13.34 2.49 6.84
CA ASN A 76 12.56 1.51 7.60
C ASN A 76 13.45 0.44 8.21
N ILE A 77 14.38 -0.14 7.45
CA ILE A 77 15.31 -1.16 7.95
C ILE A 77 16.19 -0.59 9.07
N ALA A 78 16.75 0.60 8.88
CA ALA A 78 17.59 1.24 9.89
C ALA A 78 16.82 1.48 11.20
N ALA A 79 15.62 2.06 11.11
CA ALA A 79 14.79 2.35 12.27
C ALA A 79 14.30 1.08 12.98
N LEU A 80 13.93 0.03 12.24
CA LEU A 80 13.46 -1.24 12.81
C LEU A 80 14.59 -2.07 13.41
N LEU A 81 15.78 -2.06 12.81
CA LEU A 81 16.97 -2.67 13.42
C LEU A 81 17.37 -1.93 14.69
N TRP A 82 17.23 -0.60 14.71
CA TRP A 82 17.45 0.19 15.91
C TRP A 82 16.42 -0.15 17.01
N LEU A 83 15.14 -0.25 16.66
CA LEU A 83 14.09 -0.71 17.57
C LEU A 83 14.39 -2.11 18.15
N GLU A 84 14.81 -3.05 17.30
CA GLU A 84 15.16 -4.41 17.74
C GLU A 84 16.36 -4.42 18.71
N ARG A 85 17.32 -3.50 18.55
CA ARG A 85 18.45 -3.38 19.48
C ARG A 85 18.01 -2.86 20.85
N ILE A 86 17.07 -1.92 20.90
CA ILE A 86 16.59 -1.33 22.16
C ILE A 86 15.59 -2.26 22.86
N LEU A 87 14.65 -2.83 22.10
CA LEU A 87 13.57 -3.68 22.58
C LEU A 87 13.56 -5.00 21.79
N PRO A 88 14.47 -5.95 22.07
CA PRO A 88 14.55 -7.19 21.32
C PRO A 88 13.26 -8.01 21.45
N TRP A 89 12.80 -8.58 20.34
CA TRP A 89 11.68 -9.50 20.30
C TRP A 89 12.20 -10.92 20.11
N ARG A 90 12.62 -11.52 21.23
CA ARG A 90 13.14 -12.89 21.25
C ARG A 90 12.01 -13.88 21.42
N HIS A 91 11.81 -14.72 20.40
CA HIS A 91 11.09 -15.98 20.50
C HIS A 91 11.72 -16.96 19.52
N HIS A 92 11.85 -18.21 19.94
CA HIS A 92 12.48 -19.24 19.13
C HIS A 92 11.37 -20.01 18.39
N HIS A 93 11.40 -20.00 17.06
CA HIS A 93 10.47 -20.75 16.23
C HIS A 93 11.26 -21.42 15.11
N GLN A 94 11.02 -22.71 14.89
CA GLN A 94 11.56 -23.43 13.74
C GLN A 94 10.69 -23.15 12.54
N GLN A 95 11.31 -22.68 11.45
CA GLN A 95 10.59 -22.32 10.23
C GLN A 95 9.87 -23.54 9.65
N GLU A 96 8.59 -23.37 9.36
CA GLU A 96 7.80 -24.37 8.65
C GLU A 96 8.00 -24.25 7.14
N LYS A 97 7.46 -25.21 6.38
CA LYS A 97 7.47 -25.17 4.91
C LYS A 97 6.79 -23.87 4.45
N LEU A 98 7.58 -23.01 3.80
CA LEU A 98 7.12 -21.72 3.32
C LEU A 98 6.09 -21.90 2.17
N PRO A 99 5.12 -20.98 2.05
CA PRO A 99 4.30 -20.90 0.84
C PRO A 99 5.20 -20.60 -0.37
N SER A 100 4.70 -20.89 -1.57
CA SER A 100 5.46 -20.59 -2.80
C SER A 100 5.57 -19.08 -2.99
N ARG A 101 6.70 -18.51 -2.58
CA ARG A 101 6.98 -17.07 -2.70
C ARG A 101 6.96 -16.59 -4.15
N ILE A 102 7.35 -17.45 -5.10
CA ILE A 102 7.29 -17.14 -6.53
C ILE A 102 5.84 -17.04 -6.99
N ALA A 103 4.97 -17.96 -6.55
CA ALA A 103 3.54 -17.88 -6.89
C ALA A 103 2.90 -16.61 -6.32
N MET A 104 3.19 -16.28 -5.06
CA MET A 104 2.70 -15.04 -4.43
C MET A 104 3.22 -13.79 -5.15
N ALA A 105 4.51 -13.75 -5.51
CA ALA A 105 5.08 -12.65 -6.27
C ALA A 105 4.44 -12.54 -7.67
N LEU A 106 4.13 -13.67 -8.32
CA LEU A 106 3.43 -13.69 -9.59
C LEU A 106 2.00 -13.16 -9.47
N GLU A 107 1.29 -13.47 -8.38
CA GLU A 107 -0.04 -12.91 -8.10
C GLU A 107 0.01 -11.37 -7.98
N SER A 108 0.97 -10.82 -7.23
CA SER A 108 1.16 -9.36 -7.17
C SER A 108 1.58 -8.78 -8.52
N LEU A 109 2.41 -9.51 -9.30
CA LEU A 109 2.88 -9.07 -10.61
C LEU A 109 1.79 -9.14 -11.70
N GLN A 110 0.75 -9.96 -11.54
CA GLN A 110 -0.41 -9.98 -12.46
C GLN A 110 -1.05 -8.59 -12.57
N LEU A 111 -1.00 -7.80 -11.50
CA LEU A 111 -1.51 -6.44 -11.48
C LEU A 111 -0.73 -5.51 -12.41
N CYS A 112 0.59 -5.67 -12.55
CA CYS A 112 1.35 -4.98 -13.59
C CYS A 112 0.87 -5.34 -14.99
N GLY A 113 0.49 -6.61 -15.22
CA GLY A 113 -0.07 -7.05 -16.49
C GLY A 113 -1.35 -6.30 -16.87
N VAL A 114 -2.17 -5.95 -15.88
CA VAL A 114 -3.42 -5.19 -16.07
C VAL A 114 -3.13 -3.74 -16.45
N VAL A 115 -2.11 -3.12 -15.82
CA VAL A 115 -1.62 -1.79 -16.19
C VAL A 115 -1.08 -1.79 -17.61
N VAL A 116 -0.26 -2.78 -17.97
CA VAL A 116 0.29 -2.94 -19.33
C VAL A 116 -0.83 -3.14 -20.35
N LEU A 117 -1.85 -3.94 -20.03
CA LEU A 117 -3.00 -4.15 -20.90
C LEU A 117 -3.77 -2.83 -21.11
N GLY A 118 -4.05 -2.09 -20.03
CA GLY A 118 -4.67 -0.77 -20.11
C GLY A 118 -3.86 0.20 -20.95
N PHE A 119 -2.53 0.21 -20.77
CA PHE A 119 -1.62 1.03 -21.56
C PHE A 119 -1.65 0.69 -23.05
N VAL A 120 -1.52 -0.59 -23.42
CA VAL A 120 -1.58 -1.03 -24.82
C VAL A 120 -2.92 -0.67 -25.47
N ILE A 121 -4.03 -0.83 -24.75
CA ILE A 121 -5.35 -0.42 -25.23
C ILE A 121 -5.45 1.11 -25.35
N GLY A 122 -4.88 1.86 -24.40
CA GLY A 122 -4.82 3.32 -24.44
C GLY A 122 -4.09 3.86 -25.68
N LEU A 123 -3.05 3.17 -26.16
CA LEU A 123 -2.32 3.53 -27.38
C LEU A 123 -3.19 3.49 -28.66
N SER A 124 -4.37 2.85 -28.62
CA SER A 124 -5.31 2.87 -29.74
C SER A 124 -5.91 4.26 -30.01
N GLY A 125 -5.82 5.20 -29.05
CA GLY A 125 -6.28 6.58 -29.25
C GLY A 125 -7.80 6.75 -29.36
N LEU A 126 -8.59 5.74 -28.99
CA LEU A 126 -10.05 5.80 -29.01
C LEU A 126 -10.56 6.95 -28.12
N SER A 127 -11.40 7.82 -28.67
CA SER A 127 -11.95 8.99 -27.96
C SER A 127 -12.75 8.63 -26.71
N VAL A 128 -13.37 7.45 -26.68
CA VAL A 128 -14.08 6.95 -25.49
C VAL A 128 -13.13 6.77 -24.30
N LEU A 129 -11.86 6.43 -24.54
CA LEU A 129 -10.86 6.20 -23.49
C LEU A 129 -10.36 7.50 -22.85
N GLN A 130 -10.67 8.67 -23.41
CA GLN A 130 -10.33 9.97 -22.82
C GLN A 130 -11.09 10.24 -21.52
N HIS A 131 -12.23 9.57 -21.30
CA HIS A 131 -12.99 9.63 -20.04
C HIS A 131 -12.44 8.67 -18.96
N ALA A 132 -11.29 8.02 -19.19
CA ALA A 132 -10.70 7.10 -18.22
C ALA A 132 -10.36 7.77 -16.88
N THR A 133 -10.00 9.06 -16.90
CA THR A 133 -9.70 9.83 -15.68
C THR A 133 -10.95 10.12 -14.85
N GLU A 134 -12.04 10.55 -15.48
CA GLU A 134 -13.31 10.72 -14.75
C GLU A 134 -13.83 9.38 -14.22
N ALA A 135 -13.70 8.31 -15.02
CA ALA A 135 -14.05 6.97 -14.59
C ALA A 135 -13.19 6.48 -13.42
N SER A 136 -11.89 6.80 -13.39
CA SER A 136 -11.03 6.47 -12.25
C SER A 136 -11.46 7.21 -10.99
N GLU A 137 -11.79 8.50 -11.08
CA GLU A 137 -12.27 9.28 -9.91
C GLU A 137 -13.53 8.66 -9.28
N TYR A 138 -14.57 8.36 -10.06
CA TYR A 138 -15.78 7.71 -9.54
C TYR A 138 -15.48 6.32 -8.97
N THR A 139 -14.58 5.59 -9.61
CA THR A 139 -14.14 4.27 -9.16
C THR A 139 -13.39 4.36 -7.82
N LEU A 140 -12.57 5.41 -7.62
CA LEU A 140 -11.89 5.70 -6.36
C LEU A 140 -12.88 6.00 -5.24
N ILE A 141 -13.86 6.87 -5.49
CA ILE A 141 -14.91 7.22 -4.51
C ILE A 141 -15.64 5.95 -4.05
N PHE A 142 -16.02 5.09 -5.00
CA PHE A 142 -16.68 3.83 -4.69
C PHE A 142 -15.76 2.85 -3.95
N LEU A 143 -14.47 2.76 -4.33
CA LEU A 143 -13.46 1.98 -3.61
C LEU A 143 -13.36 2.44 -2.15
N LEU A 144 -13.22 3.74 -1.90
CA LEU A 144 -13.07 4.30 -0.56
C LEU A 144 -14.30 4.05 0.30
N PHE A 145 -15.49 4.12 -0.28
CA PHE A 145 -16.72 3.71 0.39
C PHE A 145 -16.68 2.24 0.82
N LEU A 146 -16.33 1.32 -0.08
CA LEU A 146 -16.23 -0.10 0.25
C LEU A 146 -15.11 -0.40 1.27
N VAL A 147 -13.97 0.29 1.17
CA VAL A 147 -12.88 0.22 2.16
C VAL A 147 -13.39 0.65 3.53
N GLY A 148 -14.18 1.73 3.61
CA GLY A 148 -14.80 2.16 4.86
C GLY A 148 -15.62 1.05 5.51
N ILE A 149 -16.47 0.39 4.72
CA ILE A 149 -17.26 -0.76 5.20
C ILE A 149 -16.34 -1.90 5.65
N GLN A 150 -15.30 -2.23 4.87
CA GLN A 150 -14.36 -3.30 5.20
C GLN A 150 -13.63 -3.01 6.53
N LEU A 151 -13.15 -1.78 6.73
CA LEU A 151 -12.46 -1.37 7.96
C LEU A 151 -13.38 -1.50 9.19
N ARG A 152 -14.64 -1.06 9.08
CA ARG A 152 -15.63 -1.20 10.15
C ARG A 152 -15.89 -2.66 10.52
N ASN A 153 -15.91 -3.53 9.52
CA ASN A 153 -16.28 -4.94 9.68
C ASN A 153 -15.06 -5.88 9.72
N SER A 154 -13.85 -5.33 9.88
CA SER A 154 -12.59 -6.08 10.03
C SER A 154 -12.54 -6.96 11.28
N GLY A 155 -13.46 -6.76 12.23
CA GLY A 155 -13.51 -7.49 13.50
C GLY A 155 -12.44 -7.04 14.51
N MET A 156 -11.65 -6.02 14.18
CA MET A 156 -10.61 -5.46 15.07
C MET A 156 -11.23 -4.55 16.11
N THR A 157 -11.13 -4.94 17.38
CA THR A 157 -11.54 -4.10 18.51
C THR A 157 -10.41 -3.17 18.95
N LEU A 158 -10.74 -1.96 19.43
CA LEU A 158 -9.76 -1.03 19.99
C LEU A 158 -8.93 -1.67 21.11
N LYS A 159 -9.55 -2.57 21.88
CA LYS A 159 -8.89 -3.37 22.92
C LYS A 159 -7.79 -4.26 22.34
N GLN A 160 -8.01 -4.94 21.22
CA GLN A 160 -6.99 -5.78 20.57
C GLN A 160 -5.82 -4.95 20.02
N ILE A 161 -6.12 -3.77 19.46
CA ILE A 161 -5.10 -2.83 18.97
C ILE A 161 -4.19 -2.39 20.13
N VAL A 162 -4.78 -1.94 21.24
CA VAL A 162 -4.04 -1.45 22.42
C VAL A 162 -3.31 -2.57 23.16
N LEU A 163 -3.88 -3.79 23.19
CA LEU A 163 -3.26 -4.96 23.82
C LEU A 163 -1.98 -5.38 23.09
N ASN A 164 -1.93 -5.27 21.76
CA ASN A 164 -0.74 -5.65 21.00
C ASN A 164 0.25 -4.48 20.85
N ARG A 165 0.94 -4.18 21.96
CA ARG A 165 1.95 -3.11 22.00
C ARG A 165 3.04 -3.28 20.95
N ARG A 166 3.42 -4.53 20.61
CA ARG A 166 4.47 -4.81 19.62
C ARG A 166 4.04 -4.39 18.21
N GLY A 167 2.85 -4.81 17.75
CA GLY A 167 2.32 -4.40 16.44
C GLY A 167 2.19 -2.87 16.33
N MET A 168 1.69 -2.23 17.40
CA MET A 168 1.56 -0.77 17.46
C MET A 168 2.93 -0.05 17.40
N MET A 169 3.92 -0.49 18.18
CA MET A 169 5.27 0.10 18.13
C MET A 169 5.90 -0.01 16.74
N VAL A 170 5.80 -1.18 16.11
CA VAL A 170 6.35 -1.39 14.76
C VAL A 170 5.61 -0.51 13.73
N ALA A 171 4.29 -0.34 13.86
CA ALA A 171 3.53 0.56 12.99
C ALA A 171 3.99 2.01 13.13
N VAL A 172 4.12 2.53 14.36
CA VAL A 172 4.58 3.90 14.61
C VAL A 172 5.99 4.13 14.05
N VAL A 173 6.90 3.17 14.27
CA VAL A 173 8.27 3.27 13.73
C VAL A 173 8.24 3.31 12.20
N VAL A 174 7.50 2.42 11.54
CA VAL A 174 7.39 2.39 10.08
C VAL A 174 6.79 3.67 9.51
N VAL A 175 5.77 4.23 10.15
CA VAL A 175 5.20 5.53 9.74
C VAL A 175 6.27 6.61 9.83
N ALA A 176 6.90 6.76 10.98
CA ALA A 176 7.90 7.82 11.20
C ALA A 176 9.09 7.69 10.24
N SER A 177 9.64 6.48 10.06
CA SER A 177 10.77 6.26 9.17
C SER A 177 10.42 6.35 7.69
N SER A 178 9.20 5.96 7.29
CA SER A 178 8.74 6.14 5.90
C SER A 178 8.53 7.62 5.60
N LEU A 179 7.91 8.39 6.50
CA LEU A 179 7.76 9.84 6.34
C LEU A 179 9.12 10.56 6.28
N LEU A 180 10.08 10.15 7.11
CA LEU A 180 11.46 10.64 7.00
C LEU A 180 12.06 10.30 5.61
N GLY A 181 11.82 9.10 5.09
CA GLY A 181 12.17 8.73 3.73
C GLY A 181 11.51 9.62 2.68
N GLY A 182 10.25 10.01 2.88
CA GLY A 182 9.53 10.99 2.05
C GLY A 182 10.19 12.38 2.05
N VAL A 183 10.62 12.87 3.23
CA VAL A 183 11.38 14.11 3.34
C VAL A 183 12.69 14.03 2.55
N ILE A 184 13.44 12.94 2.69
CA ILE A 184 14.70 12.72 1.96
C ILE A 184 14.44 12.65 0.44
N ASN A 185 13.40 11.93 0.03
CA ASN A 185 13.00 11.84 -1.37
C ASN A 185 12.65 13.19 -1.97
N ALA A 186 12.02 14.10 -1.21
CA ALA A 186 11.72 15.45 -1.69
C ALA A 186 12.99 16.18 -2.17
N PHE A 187 14.07 16.07 -1.40
CA PHE A 187 15.36 16.70 -1.75
C PHE A 187 16.10 15.97 -2.87
N ILE A 188 16.10 14.62 -2.88
CA ILE A 188 16.83 13.85 -3.90
C ILE A 188 16.15 13.91 -5.26
N LEU A 189 14.82 13.84 -5.28
CA LEU A 189 14.01 13.81 -6.50
C LEU A 189 13.58 15.20 -6.98
N ASP A 190 13.94 16.25 -6.24
CA ASP A 190 13.48 17.63 -6.46
C ASP A 190 11.95 17.73 -6.58
N LEU A 191 11.25 16.99 -5.71
CA LEU A 191 9.80 16.96 -5.65
C LEU A 191 9.30 17.92 -4.56
N PRO A 192 8.12 18.54 -4.74
CA PRO A 192 7.46 19.24 -3.65
C PRO A 192 7.31 18.32 -2.44
N LEU A 193 7.62 18.84 -1.25
CA LEU A 193 7.61 18.05 -0.02
C LEU A 193 6.30 17.29 0.19
N LYS A 194 5.16 17.94 -0.12
CA LYS A 194 3.83 17.32 -0.06
C LYS A 194 3.73 16.07 -0.94
N THR A 195 4.18 16.15 -2.19
CA THR A 195 4.15 15.04 -3.15
C THR A 195 5.00 13.86 -2.66
N ALA A 196 6.23 14.11 -2.22
CA ALA A 196 7.12 13.06 -1.73
C ALA A 196 6.61 12.40 -0.43
N MET A 197 6.01 13.19 0.48
CA MET A 197 5.38 12.70 1.70
C MET A 197 4.13 11.85 1.40
N ALA A 198 3.34 12.25 0.41
CA ALA A 198 2.17 11.49 -0.04
C ALA A 198 2.59 10.15 -0.65
N MET A 199 3.65 10.13 -1.49
CA MET A 199 4.24 8.91 -2.05
C MET A 199 4.77 7.95 -0.96
N ALA A 200 5.30 8.48 0.14
CA ALA A 200 5.81 7.68 1.25
C ALA A 200 4.72 7.12 2.19
N SER A 201 3.49 7.62 2.07
CA SER A 201 2.36 7.30 2.96
C SER A 201 1.54 6.10 2.51
N GLY A 202 1.90 5.44 1.40
CA GLY A 202 1.21 4.25 0.91
C GLY A 202 1.46 2.98 1.72
N PHE A 203 2.60 2.90 2.42
CA PHE A 203 2.99 1.79 3.30
C PHE A 203 2.80 0.37 2.71
N GLY A 204 2.96 0.19 1.40
CA GLY A 204 2.76 -1.09 0.70
C GLY A 204 1.35 -1.30 0.14
N TRP A 205 0.40 -0.39 0.34
CA TRP A 205 -0.93 -0.46 -0.25
C TRP A 205 -0.96 0.16 -1.65
N TYR A 206 -0.33 -0.52 -2.61
CA TYR A 206 -0.11 -0.02 -3.97
C TYR A 206 -1.41 0.36 -4.72
N SER A 207 -2.51 -0.36 -4.48
CA SER A 207 -3.74 -0.17 -5.24
C SER A 207 -4.43 1.15 -4.89
N LEU A 208 -4.43 1.52 -3.61
CA LEU A 208 -4.95 2.80 -3.15
C LEU A 208 -3.95 3.94 -3.46
N SER A 209 -2.64 3.69 -3.29
CA SER A 209 -1.65 4.74 -3.49
C SER A 209 -1.55 5.19 -4.95
N GLY A 210 -1.60 4.25 -5.89
CA GLY A 210 -1.55 4.53 -7.32
C GLY A 210 -2.66 5.47 -7.79
N ILE A 211 -3.91 5.15 -7.45
CA ILE A 211 -5.06 5.94 -7.90
C ILE A 211 -5.17 7.28 -7.20
N LEU A 212 -5.04 7.32 -5.87
CA LEU A 212 -5.25 8.56 -5.11
C LEU A 212 -4.21 9.61 -5.50
N LEU A 213 -2.97 9.20 -5.75
CA LEU A 213 -1.91 10.09 -6.24
C LEU A 213 -2.03 10.41 -7.73
N THR A 214 -2.64 9.54 -8.54
CA THR A 214 -2.98 9.87 -9.93
C THR A 214 -3.97 11.02 -9.96
N GLU A 215 -5.03 10.97 -9.15
CA GLU A 215 -6.02 12.06 -9.06
C GLU A 215 -5.42 13.35 -8.48
N SER A 216 -4.51 13.24 -7.50
CA SER A 216 -3.97 14.42 -6.81
C SER A 216 -2.77 15.07 -7.52
N PHE A 217 -1.91 14.27 -8.14
CA PHE A 217 -0.60 14.72 -8.66
C PHE A 217 -0.31 14.24 -10.09
N GLY A 218 -1.28 13.58 -10.74
CA GLY A 218 -1.19 13.11 -12.10
C GLY A 218 -0.63 11.68 -12.28
N PRO A 219 -0.77 11.09 -13.48
CA PRO A 219 -0.47 9.68 -13.73
C PRO A 219 0.98 9.26 -13.49
N VAL A 220 1.93 10.19 -13.65
CA VAL A 220 3.37 9.94 -13.40
C VAL A 220 3.64 9.65 -11.93
N ILE A 221 3.18 10.54 -11.03
CA ILE A 221 3.37 10.37 -9.59
C ILE A 221 2.55 9.20 -9.07
N GLY A 222 1.31 9.05 -9.53
CA GLY A 222 0.47 7.90 -9.19
C GLY A 222 1.12 6.57 -9.55
N SER A 223 1.60 6.44 -10.79
CA SER A 223 2.29 5.22 -11.22
C SER A 223 3.59 4.97 -10.46
N ALA A 224 4.37 6.02 -10.17
CA ALA A 224 5.59 5.88 -9.36
C ALA A 224 5.29 5.39 -7.94
N ALA A 225 4.22 5.87 -7.31
CA ALA A 225 3.79 5.41 -6.00
C ALA A 225 3.27 3.97 -6.01
N PHE A 226 2.48 3.60 -7.03
CA PHE A 226 2.05 2.22 -7.25
C PHE A 226 3.24 1.27 -7.33
N PHE A 227 4.23 1.58 -8.19
CA PHE A 227 5.41 0.73 -8.34
C PHE A 227 6.28 0.70 -7.08
N ASN A 228 6.42 1.83 -6.38
CA ASN A 228 7.12 1.90 -5.09
C ASN A 228 6.50 0.94 -4.05
N ASP A 229 5.19 0.99 -3.86
CA ASP A 229 4.51 0.12 -2.89
C ASP A 229 4.44 -1.34 -3.34
N LEU A 230 4.25 -1.59 -4.64
CA LEU A 230 4.24 -2.95 -5.19
C LEU A 230 5.61 -3.61 -5.03
N ALA A 231 6.68 -2.91 -5.42
CA ALA A 231 8.03 -3.44 -5.26
C ALA A 231 8.38 -3.62 -3.77
N ARG A 232 7.85 -2.77 -2.87
CA ARG A 232 8.01 -2.95 -1.43
C ARG A 232 7.36 -4.26 -0.95
N GLU A 233 6.16 -4.58 -1.40
CA GLU A 233 5.49 -5.85 -1.10
C GLU A 233 6.31 -7.05 -1.61
N LEU A 234 6.74 -7.01 -2.87
CA LEU A 234 7.55 -8.08 -3.49
C LEU A 234 8.87 -8.30 -2.72
N LEU A 235 9.56 -7.23 -2.37
CA LEU A 235 10.78 -7.30 -1.57
C LEU A 235 10.51 -7.83 -0.16
N ALA A 236 9.41 -7.42 0.49
CA ALA A 236 9.02 -7.95 1.79
C ALA A 236 8.82 -9.47 1.74
N ILE A 237 8.03 -9.99 0.79
CA ILE A 237 7.80 -11.44 0.62
C ILE A 237 9.12 -12.21 0.50
N MET A 238 10.08 -11.66 -0.25
CA MET A 238 11.39 -12.29 -0.45
C MET A 238 12.29 -12.20 0.79
N LEU A 239 12.24 -11.09 1.53
CA LEU A 239 13.15 -10.82 2.65
C LEU A 239 12.68 -11.38 4.01
N ILE A 240 11.36 -11.59 4.22
CA ILE A 240 10.79 -12.07 5.50
C ILE A 240 11.53 -13.30 6.06
N PRO A 241 11.75 -14.40 5.31
CA PRO A 241 12.34 -15.62 5.89
C PRO A 241 13.76 -15.42 6.44
N GLY A 242 14.53 -14.52 5.81
CA GLY A 242 15.86 -14.17 6.28
C GLY A 242 15.82 -13.20 7.46
N LEU A 243 14.94 -12.19 7.39
CA LEU A 243 14.84 -11.15 8.41
C LEU A 243 14.27 -11.67 9.72
N VAL A 244 13.28 -12.58 9.70
CA VAL A 244 12.68 -13.12 10.93
C VAL A 244 13.72 -13.78 11.85
N ARG A 245 14.77 -14.39 11.27
CA ARG A 245 15.87 -15.00 12.03
C ARG A 245 16.75 -13.97 12.75
N ARG A 246 16.82 -12.74 12.23
CA ARG A 246 17.68 -11.65 12.76
C ARG A 246 16.89 -10.63 13.58
N SER A 247 15.75 -10.20 13.09
CA SER A 247 14.84 -9.23 13.71
C SER A 247 13.41 -9.47 13.25
N ARG A 248 12.57 -9.95 14.18
CA ARG A 248 11.12 -10.09 13.95
C ARG A 248 10.47 -8.74 13.69
N SER A 249 10.92 -7.68 14.36
CA SER A 249 10.39 -6.32 14.17
C SER A 249 10.66 -5.80 12.75
N THR A 250 11.85 -6.07 12.21
CA THR A 250 12.20 -5.68 10.83
C THR A 250 11.41 -6.48 9.81
N ALA A 251 11.28 -7.80 10.00
CA ALA A 251 10.48 -8.64 9.12
C ALA A 251 9.01 -8.19 9.09
N LEU A 252 8.43 -7.90 10.26
CA LEU A 252 7.07 -7.39 10.36
C LEU A 252 6.93 -6.01 9.71
N GLY A 253 7.80 -5.04 10.07
CA GLY A 253 7.63 -3.67 9.61
C GLY A 253 7.86 -3.45 8.11
N LEU A 254 8.67 -4.29 7.46
CA LEU A 254 8.83 -4.22 6.01
C LEU A 254 7.56 -4.57 5.24
N CYS A 255 6.73 -5.46 5.80
CA CYS A 255 5.45 -5.86 5.21
C CYS A 255 4.49 -4.68 5.08
N GLY A 256 4.57 -3.70 5.99
CA GLY A 256 3.67 -2.54 5.96
C GLY A 256 2.20 -2.97 6.11
N ALA A 257 1.31 -2.32 5.36
CA ALA A 257 -0.14 -2.61 5.37
C ALA A 257 -0.44 -4.09 5.03
N THR A 258 0.39 -4.71 4.19
CA THR A 258 0.19 -6.08 3.69
C THR A 258 0.42 -7.16 4.76
N SER A 259 0.85 -6.79 5.96
CA SER A 259 1.14 -7.72 7.06
C SER A 259 -0.09 -8.44 7.60
N MET A 260 -1.29 -7.90 7.35
CA MET A 260 -2.55 -8.49 7.81
C MET A 260 -3.19 -9.45 6.79
N ASP A 261 -2.71 -9.47 5.54
CA ASP A 261 -3.27 -10.24 4.44
C ASP A 261 -2.20 -10.94 3.59
N PHE A 262 -1.60 -10.28 2.59
CA PHE A 262 -0.74 -10.90 1.57
C PHE A 262 0.54 -11.49 2.16
N THR A 263 1.21 -10.77 3.05
CA THR A 263 2.47 -11.24 3.65
C THR A 263 2.25 -12.06 4.93
N LEU A 264 1.01 -12.09 5.44
CA LEU A 264 0.68 -12.80 6.69
C LEU A 264 1.04 -14.30 6.65
N PRO A 265 0.74 -15.07 5.59
CA PRO A 265 1.14 -16.48 5.52
C PRO A 265 2.65 -16.69 5.59
N VAL A 266 3.43 -15.80 4.97
CA VAL A 266 4.90 -15.87 4.99
C VAL A 266 5.43 -15.52 6.38
N LEU A 267 4.89 -14.48 7.01
CA LEU A 267 5.22 -14.10 8.39
C LEU A 267 4.89 -15.23 9.36
N GLN A 268 3.70 -15.82 9.27
CA GLN A 268 3.26 -16.91 10.15
C GLN A 268 4.17 -18.14 10.01
N ARG A 269 4.46 -18.57 8.78
CA ARG A 269 5.30 -19.77 8.53
C ARG A 269 6.78 -19.54 8.86
N SER A 270 7.26 -18.30 8.76
CA SER A 270 8.64 -17.96 9.07
C SER A 270 8.87 -17.65 10.55
N GLY A 271 7.91 -16.97 11.19
CA GLY A 271 8.03 -16.38 12.54
C GLY A 271 7.14 -16.99 13.61
N GLY A 272 6.30 -17.96 13.24
CA GLY A 272 5.38 -18.65 14.12
C GLY A 272 4.07 -17.91 14.33
N VAL A 273 3.08 -18.61 14.89
CA VAL A 273 1.72 -18.09 15.10
C VAL A 273 1.69 -16.87 16.03
N GLU A 274 2.70 -16.70 16.89
CA GLU A 274 2.81 -15.58 17.82
C GLU A 274 3.01 -14.22 17.15
N ILE A 275 3.56 -14.19 15.92
CA ILE A 275 3.72 -12.92 15.18
C ILE A 275 2.39 -12.44 14.61
N VAL A 276 1.41 -13.33 14.44
CA VAL A 276 0.15 -13.08 13.74
C VAL A 276 -0.66 -11.95 14.39
N PRO A 277 -0.89 -11.92 15.71
CA PRO A 277 -1.64 -10.81 16.32
C PRO A 277 -0.95 -9.46 16.11
N ALA A 278 0.38 -9.41 16.19
CA ALA A 278 1.13 -8.17 15.94
C ALA A 278 1.07 -7.77 14.46
N ALA A 279 1.10 -8.74 13.55
CA ALA A 279 0.99 -8.53 12.11
C ALA A 279 -0.38 -7.97 11.71
N ILE A 280 -1.45 -8.48 12.31
CA ILE A 280 -2.81 -7.95 12.09
C ILE A 280 -2.93 -6.52 12.64
N VAL A 281 -2.43 -6.24 13.85
CA VAL A 281 -2.46 -4.88 14.43
C VAL A 281 -1.63 -3.91 13.61
N HIS A 282 -0.42 -4.30 13.20
CA HIS A 282 0.46 -3.49 12.38
C HIS A 282 -0.19 -3.12 11.05
N GLY A 283 -0.68 -4.12 10.31
CA GLY A 283 -1.31 -3.94 9.02
C GLY A 283 -2.56 -3.09 9.12
N PHE A 284 -3.42 -3.36 10.12
CA PHE A 284 -4.64 -2.59 10.34
C PHE A 284 -4.36 -1.11 10.61
N ILE A 285 -3.38 -0.78 11.48
CA ILE A 285 -3.00 0.60 11.77
C ILE A 285 -2.52 1.29 10.49
N LEU A 286 -1.64 0.65 9.73
CA LEU A 286 -1.13 1.24 8.50
C LEU A 286 -2.24 1.42 7.47
N SER A 287 -3.08 0.42 7.22
CA SER A 287 -4.23 0.52 6.31
C SER A 287 -5.21 1.63 6.71
N LEU A 288 -5.40 1.89 8.00
CA LEU A 288 -6.19 3.03 8.46
C LEU A 288 -5.50 4.37 8.16
N LEU A 289 -4.17 4.44 8.34
CA LEU A 289 -3.40 5.66 8.16
C LEU A 289 -3.14 6.01 6.68
N VAL A 290 -3.05 5.04 5.77
CA VAL A 290 -2.80 5.27 4.33
C VAL A 290 -3.75 6.34 3.75
N PRO A 291 -5.08 6.15 3.70
CA PRO A 291 -5.98 7.14 3.10
C PRO A 291 -5.93 8.49 3.82
N LEU A 292 -5.72 8.50 5.14
CA LEU A 292 -5.68 9.73 5.94
C LEU A 292 -4.44 10.57 5.64
N LEU A 293 -3.26 9.96 5.67
CA LEU A 293 -2.00 10.64 5.42
C LEU A 293 -1.88 11.06 3.95
N MET A 294 -2.28 10.19 3.02
CA MET A 294 -2.28 10.52 1.60
C MET A 294 -3.22 11.70 1.31
N ALA A 295 -4.46 11.68 1.82
CA ALA A 295 -5.36 12.81 1.68
C ALA A 295 -4.78 14.10 2.29
N PHE A 296 -4.19 14.01 3.48
CA PHE A 296 -3.59 15.15 4.16
C PHE A 296 -2.45 15.80 3.37
N PHE A 297 -1.55 14.99 2.76
CA PHE A 297 -0.46 15.51 1.95
C PHE A 297 -0.87 15.92 0.54
N SER A 298 -1.97 15.35 0.02
CA SER A 298 -2.57 15.74 -1.27
C SER A 298 -3.41 17.02 -1.23
N ALA A 299 -3.70 17.58 -0.05
CA ALA A 299 -4.60 18.72 0.14
C ALA A 299 -3.96 20.12 -0.01
#